data_AF-A0A0F3M5G3-F1
#
_entry.id   AF-A0A0F3M5G3-F1
#
_cell.length_a   1.000
_cell.length_b   1.000
_cell.length_c   1.000
_cell.angle_alpha   90.00
_cell.angle_beta   90.00
_cell.angle_gamma   90.00
#
_symmetry.space_group_name_H-M   'P 1'
#
loop_
_entity.id
_entity.type
_entity.pdbx_description
1 polymer ?
#
loop_
_entity_poly.entity_id
_entity_poly.type
_entity_poly.pdbx_seq_one_letter_code
_entity_poly.pdbx_strand_id
1 'polypeptide(L)' 'MIKSYGQAIDKSWFSSLKVVNEDSVNKKIFIKAKTEFEDSYIRENYLKDLESAFKAQGFSFELVKFSNFNKI' A
#
# COMPACT_ATOMS: atom_id res chain seq x y z
N MET A 1 17.18 -18.83 -9.53
CA MET A 1 15.71 -18.76 -9.49
C MET A 1 15.31 -18.37 -8.06
N ILE A 2 15.05 -17.09 -7.80
CA ILE A 2 14.41 -16.65 -6.55
C ILE A 2 12.91 -16.81 -6.78
N LYS A 3 12.47 -18.08 -6.87
CA LYS A 3 11.08 -18.40 -7.20
C LYS A 3 10.36 -18.81 -5.92
N SER A 4 9.33 -18.04 -5.57
CA SER A 4 8.19 -18.43 -4.72
C SER A 4 8.19 -18.11 -3.22
N TYR A 5 9.30 -17.87 -2.52
CA TYR A 5 9.17 -17.45 -1.10
C TYR A 5 8.69 -16.00 -0.95
N GLY A 6 9.16 -15.09 -1.81
CA GLY A 6 8.74 -13.68 -1.83
C GLY A 6 7.26 -13.51 -2.20
N GLN A 7 6.80 -14.10 -3.31
CA GLN A 7 5.43 -13.87 -3.82
C GLN A 7 4.31 -14.19 -2.82
N ALA A 8 4.47 -15.22 -2.00
CA ALA A 8 3.47 -15.56 -0.97
C ALA A 8 3.46 -14.52 0.16
N ILE A 9 4.65 -14.04 0.56
CA ILE A 9 4.85 -13.02 1.59
C ILE A 9 4.37 -11.66 1.06
N ASP A 10 4.77 -11.29 -0.16
CA ASP A 10 4.33 -10.09 -0.88
C ASP A 10 2.79 -10.05 -0.97
N LYS A 11 2.15 -11.16 -1.38
CA LYS A 11 0.70 -11.23 -1.46
C LYS A 11 0.02 -11.08 -0.10
N SER A 12 0.62 -11.59 0.98
CA SER A 12 0.10 -11.43 2.34
C SER A 12 0.13 -9.95 2.75
N TRP A 13 1.23 -9.25 2.49
CA TRP A 13 1.37 -7.83 2.82
C TRP A 13 0.43 -6.94 1.99
N PHE A 14 0.28 -7.21 0.70
CA PHE A 14 -0.67 -6.48 -0.14
C PHE A 14 -2.14 -6.79 0.19
N SER A 15 -2.47 -8.02 0.60
CA SER A 15 -3.83 -8.39 1.07
C SER A 15 -4.20 -7.72 2.40
N SER A 16 -3.23 -7.15 3.10
CA SER A 16 -3.43 -6.34 4.29
C SER A 16 -3.69 -4.87 4.01
N LEU A 17 -3.51 -4.40 2.77
CA LEU A 17 -3.87 -3.04 2.38
C LEU A 17 -5.37 -2.92 2.18
N LYS A 18 -5.96 -1.89 2.78
CA LYS A 18 -7.34 -1.47 2.53
C LYS A 18 -7.35 -0.17 1.76
N VAL A 19 -8.15 -0.09 0.71
CA VAL A 19 -8.50 1.19 0.09
C VAL A 19 -9.42 1.93 1.06
N VAL A 20 -8.99 3.10 1.52
CA VAL A 20 -9.77 3.95 2.43
C VAL A 20 -10.55 5.01 1.69
N ASN A 21 -10.05 5.46 0.54
CA ASN A 21 -10.73 6.40 -0.34
C ASN A 21 -10.18 6.28 -1.76
N GLU A 22 -11.03 6.57 -2.74
CA GLU A 22 -10.65 6.66 -4.14
C GLU A 22 -11.13 7.99 -4.71
N ASP A 23 -10.19 8.82 -5.13
CA ASP A 23 -10.46 10.02 -5.89
C ASP A 23 -10.34 9.70 -7.38
N SER A 24 -11.47 9.35 -7.98
CA SER A 24 -11.53 9.02 -9.41
C SER A 24 -11.31 10.23 -10.32
N VAL A 25 -11.48 11.47 -9.82
CA VAL A 25 -11.28 12.70 -10.61
C VAL A 25 -9.79 12.98 -10.74
N ASN A 26 -9.06 12.90 -9.62
CA ASN A 26 -7.60 13.09 -9.59
C ASN A 26 -6.82 11.80 -9.85
N LYS A 27 -7.51 10.68 -10.08
CA LYS A 27 -6.93 9.33 -10.21
C LYS A 27 -5.98 9.02 -9.06
N LYS A 28 -6.43 9.24 -7.82
CA LYS A 28 -5.63 9.04 -6.61
C LYS A 28 -6.30 8.06 -5.66
N ILE A 29 -5.57 7.02 -5.27
CA ILE A 29 -6.06 5.98 -4.37
C ILE A 29 -5.39 6.12 -3.01
N PHE A 30 -6.19 6.22 -1.96
CA PHE A 30 -5.71 6.25 -0.58
C PHE A 30 -5.79 4.83 -0.03
N ILE A 31 -4.65 4.30 0.39
CA ILE A 31 -4.54 2.97 0.98
C ILE A 31 -4.06 3.07 2.42
N LYS A 32 -4.41 2.09 3.24
CA LYS A 32 -3.99 1.98 4.63
C LYS A 32 -3.62 0.54 4.96
N ALA A 33 -2.57 0.35 5.74
CA ALA A 33 -2.23 -0.94 6.30
C ALA A 33 -3.15 -1.30 7.50
N LYS A 34 -3.34 -2.60 7.75
CA LYS A 34 -4.14 -3.08 8.90
C LYS A 34 -3.46 -2.84 10.24
N THR A 35 -2.13 -2.81 10.29
CA THR A 35 -1.34 -2.61 11.51
C THR A 35 -0.22 -1.57 11.30
N GLU A 36 0.31 -1.01 12.40
CA GLU A 36 1.44 -0.09 12.37
C GLU A 36 2.73 -0.75 11.87
N PHE A 37 2.92 -2.03 12.20
CA PHE A 37 4.05 -2.82 11.73
C PHE A 37 4.01 -2.97 10.20
N GLU A 38 2.85 -3.31 9.65
CA GLU A 38 2.65 -3.41 8.20
C GLU A 38 2.86 -2.06 7.50
N ASP A 39 2.37 -0.96 8.07
CA ASP A 39 2.58 0.38 7.50
C ASP A 39 4.09 0.70 7.39
N SER A 40 4.84 0.45 8.46
CA SER A 40 6.28 0.68 8.49
C SER A 40 7.01 -0.22 7.49
N TYR A 41 6.70 -1.51 7.48
CA TYR A 41 7.34 -2.48 6.60
C TYR A 41 7.09 -2.18 5.11
N ILE A 42 5.85 -1.82 4.76
CA ILE A 42 5.47 -1.48 3.38
C ILE A 42 6.14 -0.19 2.91
N ARG A 43 6.23 0.82 3.77
CA ARG A 43 6.93 2.08 3.44
C ARG A 43 8.41 1.87 3.16
N GLU A 44 9.06 1.00 3.91
CA GLU A 44 10.50 0.75 3.77
C GLU A 44 10.81 -0.15 2.56
N ASN A 45 9.97 -1.15 2.28
CA ASN A 45 10.32 -2.21 1.34
C ASN A 45 9.55 -2.16 0.01
N TYR A 46 8.33 -1.62 -0.02
CA TYR A 46 7.43 -1.76 -1.17
C TYR A 46 6.91 -0.43 -1.75
N LEU A 47 7.32 0.72 -1.20
CA LEU A 47 6.81 2.02 -1.64
C LEU A 47 7.06 2.28 -3.14
N LYS A 48 8.26 1.92 -3.63
CA LYS A 48 8.63 2.07 -5.05
C LYS A 48 7.84 1.12 -5.95
N ASP A 49 7.64 -0.12 -5.52
CA ASP A 49 6.88 -1.10 -6.29
C ASP A 49 5.40 -0.72 -6.38
N LEU A 50 4.83 -0.20 -5.28
CA LEU A 50 3.49 0.36 -5.27
C LEU A 50 3.39 1.57 -6.20
N GLU A 51 4.34 2.52 -6.13
CA GLU A 51 4.33 3.69 -7.01
C GLU A 51 4.35 3.29 -8.49
N SER A 52 5.20 2.33 -8.85
CA SER A 52 5.26 1.78 -10.20
C SER A 52 3.95 1.09 -10.60
N ALA A 53 3.37 0.27 -9.72
CA ALA A 53 2.14 -0.47 -9.98
C ALA A 53 0.93 0.45 -10.19
N PHE A 54 0.75 1.47 -9.33
CA PHE A 54 -0.32 2.44 -9.47
C PHE A 54 -0.13 3.29 -10.73
N LYS A 55 1.11 3.74 -10.99
CA LYS A 55 1.44 4.53 -12.19
C LYS A 55 1.18 3.75 -13.49
N ALA A 56 1.46 2.44 -13.50
CA ALA A 56 1.15 1.57 -14.64
C ALA A 56 -0.36 1.49 -14.94
N GLN A 57 -1.21 1.67 -13.92
CA GLN A 57 -2.67 1.75 -14.07
C GLN A 57 -3.17 3.18 -14.33
N GLY A 58 -2.28 4.17 -14.39
CA GLY A 58 -2.63 5.59 -14.55
C GLY A 58 -3.16 6.25 -13.28
N PHE A 59 -2.93 5.66 -12.12
CA PHE A 59 -3.28 6.19 -10.82
C PHE A 59 -2.03 6.65 -10.04
N SER A 60 -2.23 7.61 -9.16
CA SER A 60 -1.32 7.89 -8.05
C SER A 60 -1.86 7.23 -6.78
N PHE A 61 -1.02 7.04 -5.78
CA PHE A 61 -1.48 6.52 -4.49
C PHE A 61 -0.88 7.30 -3.33
N GLU A 62 -1.56 7.20 -2.19
CA GLU A 62 -1.06 7.67 -0.91
C GLU A 62 -1.29 6.59 0.16
N LEU A 63 -0.20 6.15 0.79
CA LEU A 63 -0.28 5.29 1.97
C LEU A 63 -0.50 6.18 3.20
N VAL A 64 -1.70 6.11 3.76
CA VAL A 64 -2.10 6.89 4.94
C VAL A 64 -1.44 6.29 6.18
N LYS A 65 -0.71 7.12 6.94
CA LYS A 65 0.03 6.69 8.14
C LYS A 65 -0.94 6.08 9.15
N PHE A 66 -0.56 4.93 9.71
CA PHE A 66 -1.40 4.20 10.67
C PHE A 66 -1.77 5.07 11.88
N SER A 67 -0.82 5.87 12.37
CA SER A 67 -0.94 6.72 13.55
C SER A 67 -1.95 7.89 13.42
N ASN A 68 -2.48 8.18 12.21
CA ASN A 68 -3.32 9.35 11.97
C ASN A 68 -4.78 9.25 12.49
N PHE A 69 -5.18 8.14 13.14
CA PHE A 69 -6.58 7.95 13.56
C PHE A 69 -6.83 7.81 15.07
N ASN A 70 -5.83 8.00 15.94
CA ASN A 70 -6.06 8.10 17.40
C ASN A 70 -6.41 9.52 17.87
N LYS A 71 -7.03 10.34 17.01
CA LYS A 71 -7.65 11.61 17.38
C LYS A 71 -9.06 11.67 16.81
N ILE A 72 -9.97 10.89 17.37
CA ILE A 72 -11.39 11.21 17.46
C ILE A 72 -11.81 10.90 18.88
#